data_AF-A0A4R2B220-F1
#
_entry.id   AF-A0A4R2B220-F1
#
_cell.length_a   1.000
_cell.length_b   1.000
_cell.length_c   1.000
_cell.angle_alpha   90.00
_cell.angle_beta   90.00
_cell.angle_gamma   90.00
#
_symmetry.space_group_name_H-M   'P 1'
#
loop_
_entity.id
_entity.type
_entity.pdbx_description
1 polymer ?
#
loop_
_entity_poly.entity_id
_entity_poly.type
_entity_poly.pdbx_seq_one_letter_code
_entity_poly.pdbx_strand_id
1 'polypeptide(L)'
;MLEKVFSTKNILIFMGVCILVVAGIFYFIFTDINEKFDNQGEQAAQGAEAPPANGGPVGEVSEEEMKEYEKDGLNPFGTATQQENLTQFDYETFIHGMSHQKVVADQKWGFYGINQKRIDWLLEGLEKADVEREATFRSILERWKKGDFSQVDEDHNTIWKMQGGTIGKATGILSSEQEREYLNSKK
;
A
#
# COMPACT_ATOMS: atom_id res chain seq x y z
N MET A 1 0.07 -0.27 -75.01
CA MET A 1 -1.02 0.68 -74.69
C MET A 1 -1.14 0.77 -73.18
N LEU A 2 -1.27 2.00 -72.66
CA LEU A 2 -1.46 2.40 -71.25
C LEU A 2 -0.19 2.65 -70.40
N GLU A 3 0.70 3.52 -70.86
CA GLU A 3 1.38 4.41 -69.90
C GLU A 3 0.41 5.55 -69.54
N LYS A 4 -0.39 5.34 -68.49
CA LYS A 4 -1.10 6.45 -67.87
C LYS A 4 -0.12 7.22 -66.99
N VAL A 5 0.41 8.27 -67.61
CA VAL A 5 1.12 9.41 -67.03
C VAL A 5 0.43 9.86 -65.74
N PHE A 6 1.01 9.52 -64.59
CA PHE A 6 0.79 10.34 -63.40
C PHE A 6 1.72 11.55 -63.54
N SER A 7 1.15 12.66 -64.04
CA SER A 7 1.85 13.94 -64.11
C SER A 7 2.45 14.28 -62.75
N THR A 8 3.66 14.82 -62.68
CA THR A 8 4.35 15.18 -61.43
C THR A 8 3.48 16.06 -60.51
N LYS A 9 2.58 16.86 -61.10
CA LYS A 9 1.55 17.62 -60.36
C LYS A 9 0.54 16.72 -59.65
N ASN A 10 0.09 15.64 -60.28
CA ASN A 10 -0.81 14.65 -59.69
C ASN A 10 -0.10 13.83 -58.61
N ILE A 11 1.21 13.56 -58.76
CA ILE A 11 2.03 12.91 -57.73
C ILE A 11 2.17 13.81 -56.50
N LEU A 12 2.45 15.10 -56.69
CA LEU A 12 2.54 16.08 -55.60
C LEU A 12 1.20 16.27 -54.88
N ILE A 13 0.09 16.33 -55.62
CA ILE A 13 -1.26 16.37 -55.03
C ILE A 13 -1.54 15.08 -54.24
N PHE A 14 -1.19 13.92 -54.80
CA PHE A 14 -1.41 12.63 -54.13
C PHE A 14 -0.54 12.49 -52.87
N MET A 15 0.72 12.91 -52.89
CA MET A 15 1.57 12.96 -51.69
C MET A 15 1.03 13.94 -50.65
N GLY A 16 0.54 15.11 -51.06
CA GLY A 16 -0.09 16.07 -50.14
C GLY A 16 -1.35 15.49 -49.47
N VAL A 17 -2.19 14.80 -50.23
CA VAL A 17 -3.36 14.08 -49.70
C VAL A 17 -2.94 12.94 -48.79
N CYS A 18 -1.92 12.15 -49.15
CA CYS A 18 -1.38 11.09 -48.28
C CYS A 18 -0.82 11.67 -46.97
N ILE A 19 -0.12 12.80 -47.00
CA ILE A 19 0.39 13.46 -45.78
C ILE A 19 -0.77 13.93 -44.90
N LEU A 20 -1.84 14.49 -45.48
CA LEU A 20 -3.03 14.90 -44.72
C LEU A 20 -3.78 13.70 -44.12
N VAL A 21 -3.87 12.58 -44.84
CA VAL A 21 -4.48 11.33 -44.34
C VAL A 21 -3.62 10.73 -43.22
N VAL A 22 -2.29 10.69 -43.39
CA VAL A 22 -1.37 10.21 -42.36
C VAL A 22 -1.40 11.13 -41.13
N ALA A 23 -1.42 12.45 -41.31
CA ALA A 23 -1.56 13.40 -40.21
C ALA A 23 -2.91 13.27 -39.49
N GLY A 24 -4.00 13.01 -40.23
CA GLY A 24 -5.32 12.73 -39.66
C GLY A 24 -5.37 11.43 -38.87
N ILE A 25 -4.75 10.35 -39.39
CA ILE A 25 -4.59 9.08 -38.68
C ILE A 25 -3.71 9.26 -37.45
N PHE A 26 -2.61 10.01 -37.57
CA PHE A 26 -1.71 10.29 -36.45
C PHE A 26 -2.38 11.15 -35.39
N TYR A 27 -3.18 12.15 -35.78
CA TYR A 27 -4.01 12.94 -34.87
C TYR A 27 -5.06 12.07 -34.19
N PHE A 28 -5.75 11.19 -34.92
CA PHE A 28 -6.74 10.26 -34.36
C PHE A 28 -6.11 9.25 -33.39
N ILE A 29 -4.95 8.67 -33.73
CA ILE A 29 -4.18 7.79 -32.85
C ILE A 29 -3.66 8.59 -31.65
N PHE A 30 -3.17 9.82 -31.84
CA PHE A 30 -2.72 10.68 -30.76
C PHE A 30 -3.86 11.04 -29.81
N THR A 31 -5.06 11.36 -30.31
CA THR A 31 -6.23 11.61 -29.47
C THR A 31 -6.76 10.35 -28.81
N ASP A 32 -6.76 9.18 -29.47
CA ASP A 32 -7.18 7.90 -28.87
C ASP A 32 -6.17 7.40 -27.82
N ILE A 33 -4.87 7.62 -28.03
CA ILE A 33 -3.83 7.38 -27.03
C ILE A 33 -3.97 8.37 -25.87
N ASN A 34 -4.24 9.66 -26.13
CA ASN A 34 -4.41 10.64 -25.07
C ASN A 34 -5.69 10.42 -24.27
N GLU A 35 -6.78 9.99 -24.91
CA GLU A 35 -8.04 9.57 -24.27
C GLU A 35 -7.87 8.25 -23.51
N LYS A 36 -7.05 7.31 -24.00
CA LYS A 36 -6.63 6.13 -23.25
C LYS A 36 -5.66 6.46 -22.12
N PHE A 37 -4.83 7.49 -22.23
CA PHE A 37 -3.96 7.98 -21.15
C PHE A 37 -4.74 8.76 -20.11
N ASP A 38 -5.80 9.48 -20.48
CA ASP A 38 -6.72 10.10 -19.53
C ASP A 38 -7.59 9.02 -18.84
N ASN A 39 -8.12 8.04 -19.59
CA ASN A 39 -8.91 6.93 -19.02
C ASN A 39 -8.09 5.83 -18.31
N GLN A 40 -6.80 5.64 -18.63
CA GLN A 40 -5.87 4.80 -17.84
C GLN A 40 -5.12 5.62 -16.78
N GLY A 41 -5.05 6.95 -16.94
CA GLY A 41 -4.57 7.89 -15.93
C GLY A 41 -5.55 8.04 -14.77
N GLU A 42 -6.84 7.78 -15.00
CA GLU A 42 -7.84 7.62 -13.96
C GLU A 42 -7.75 6.27 -13.21
N GLN A 43 -6.92 5.33 -13.68
CA GLN A 43 -6.56 4.09 -12.97
C GLN A 43 -5.09 4.02 -12.49
N ALA A 44 -4.25 5.02 -12.77
CA ALA A 44 -2.84 5.02 -12.36
C ALA A 44 -2.35 6.33 -11.71
N ALA A 45 -3.22 7.33 -11.54
CA ALA A 45 -2.90 8.60 -10.87
C ALA A 45 -4.01 9.09 -9.92
N GLN A 46 -4.75 8.17 -9.28
CA GLN A 46 -5.14 8.43 -7.88
C GLN A 46 -3.85 8.36 -7.07
N GLY A 47 -3.60 9.41 -6.29
CA GLY A 47 -2.32 9.62 -5.65
C GLY A 47 -1.88 8.43 -4.79
N ALA A 48 -0.64 8.53 -4.31
CA ALA A 48 -0.42 8.14 -2.92
C ALA A 48 -1.33 9.04 -2.04
N GLU A 49 -2.63 8.80 -2.07
CA GLU A 49 -3.42 8.92 -0.88
C GLU A 49 -2.79 7.93 0.09
N ALA A 50 -2.41 8.44 1.26
CA ALA A 50 -2.18 7.56 2.38
C ALA A 50 -3.32 6.52 2.40
N PRO A 51 -3.02 5.23 2.67
CA PRO A 51 -4.07 4.23 2.83
C PRO A 51 -5.16 4.85 3.72
N PRO A 52 -6.45 4.65 3.39
CA PRO A 52 -7.54 5.39 4.00
C PRO A 52 -7.32 5.43 5.50
N ALA A 53 -7.34 6.65 6.07
CA ALA A 53 -7.29 6.90 7.50
C ALA A 53 -8.58 6.41 8.19
N ASN A 54 -9.00 5.18 7.89
CA ASN A 54 -10.09 4.49 8.53
C ASN A 54 -9.51 3.57 9.62
N GLY A 55 -9.41 4.15 10.81
CA GLY A 55 -9.85 3.47 12.02
C GLY A 55 -8.98 2.32 12.54
N GLY A 56 -7.66 2.50 12.58
CA GLY A 56 -6.86 1.73 13.54
C GLY A 56 -7.14 2.22 14.97
N PRO A 57 -7.36 1.34 15.96
CA PRO A 57 -7.55 1.71 17.36
C PRO A 57 -6.36 2.52 17.86
N VAL A 58 -6.67 3.73 18.32
CA VAL A 58 -5.69 4.75 18.70
C VAL A 58 -5.26 4.49 20.15
N GLY A 59 -3.94 4.36 20.38
CA GLY A 59 -3.36 4.29 21.73
C GLY A 59 -3.13 2.87 22.25
N GLU A 60 -2.47 2.80 23.41
CA GLU A 60 -2.26 1.58 24.20
C GLU A 60 -3.60 0.84 24.33
N VAL A 61 -3.80 -0.23 23.55
CA VAL A 61 -5.07 -0.94 23.54
C VAL A 61 -5.29 -1.51 24.92
N SER A 62 -6.26 -0.93 25.60
CA SER A 62 -6.61 -1.33 26.94
C SER A 62 -7.28 -2.69 26.88
N GLU A 63 -7.15 -3.50 27.95
CA GLU A 63 -7.80 -4.81 27.99
C GLU A 63 -9.32 -4.71 27.81
N GLU A 64 -9.88 -3.56 28.16
CA GLU A 64 -11.28 -3.21 28.00
C GLU A 64 -11.69 -3.09 26.53
N GLU A 65 -10.89 -2.44 25.69
CA GLU A 65 -11.16 -2.33 24.26
C GLU A 65 -11.15 -3.70 23.56
N MET A 66 -10.19 -4.57 23.92
CA MET A 66 -10.18 -5.94 23.40
C MET A 66 -11.43 -6.73 23.82
N LYS A 67 -11.92 -6.52 25.05
CA LYS A 67 -13.16 -7.17 25.52
C LYS A 67 -14.38 -6.65 24.77
N GLU A 68 -14.39 -5.37 24.41
CA GLU A 68 -15.46 -4.79 23.59
C GLU A 68 -15.47 -5.38 22.18
N TYR A 69 -14.30 -5.51 21.54
CA TYR A 69 -14.18 -6.18 20.24
C TYR A 69 -14.65 -7.63 20.30
N GLU A 70 -14.21 -8.38 21.30
CA GLU A 70 -14.64 -9.77 21.51
C GLU A 70 -16.16 -9.86 21.69
N LYS A 71 -16.78 -8.93 22.43
CA LYS A 71 -18.25 -8.87 22.62
C LYS A 71 -18.99 -8.58 21.31
N ASP A 72 -18.42 -7.72 20.47
CA ASP A 72 -19.01 -7.33 19.18
C ASP A 72 -18.67 -8.32 18.05
N GLY A 73 -17.96 -9.41 18.36
CA GLY A 73 -17.56 -10.42 17.38
C GLY A 73 -16.47 -9.94 16.42
N LEU A 74 -15.72 -8.91 16.81
CA LEU A 74 -14.61 -8.34 16.06
C LEU A 74 -13.28 -9.01 16.46
N ASN A 75 -12.33 -8.98 15.56
CA ASN A 75 -10.97 -9.42 15.81
C ASN A 75 -10.17 -8.39 16.64
N PRO A 76 -8.93 -8.72 17.09
CA PRO A 76 -8.10 -7.80 17.87
C PRO A 76 -7.73 -6.46 17.20
N PHE A 77 -8.07 -6.29 15.92
CA PHE A 77 -7.88 -5.07 15.13
C PHE A 77 -9.19 -4.28 14.95
N GLY A 78 -10.29 -4.70 15.58
CA GLY A 78 -11.58 -4.00 15.55
C GLY A 78 -12.37 -4.23 14.25
N THR A 79 -12.08 -5.32 13.52
CA THR A 79 -12.76 -5.63 12.24
C THR A 79 -13.41 -7.01 12.28
N ALA A 80 -14.38 -7.25 11.41
CA ALA A 80 -15.06 -8.56 11.30
C ALA A 80 -14.30 -9.58 10.44
N THR A 81 -13.12 -9.22 9.91
CA THR A 81 -12.33 -10.09 9.02
C THR A 81 -11.80 -11.30 9.79
N GLN A 82 -12.05 -12.49 9.26
CA GLN A 82 -11.56 -13.76 9.81
C GLN A 82 -10.14 -14.04 9.33
N GLN A 83 -9.38 -14.82 10.10
CA GLN A 83 -7.94 -15.07 9.86
C GLN A 83 -7.67 -15.68 8.49
N GLU A 84 -8.49 -16.63 8.05
CA GLU A 84 -8.41 -17.30 6.75
C GLU A 84 -8.66 -16.36 5.55
N ASN A 85 -9.28 -15.20 5.80
CA ASN A 85 -9.58 -14.20 4.79
C ASN A 85 -8.58 -13.04 4.80
N LEU A 86 -7.54 -13.10 5.65
CA LEU A 86 -6.48 -12.10 5.65
C LEU A 86 -5.69 -12.17 4.35
N THR A 87 -5.58 -11.02 3.71
CA THR A 87 -4.75 -10.82 2.54
C THR A 87 -3.33 -10.45 2.95
N GLN A 88 -2.40 -10.52 2.00
CA GLN A 88 -1.06 -9.97 2.20
C GLN A 88 -1.10 -8.49 2.63
N PHE A 89 -2.01 -7.71 2.05
CA PHE A 89 -2.16 -6.29 2.38
C PHE A 89 -2.61 -6.08 3.84
N ASP A 90 -3.44 -6.97 4.39
CA ASP A 90 -3.85 -6.91 5.80
C ASP A 90 -2.66 -7.14 6.73
N TYR A 91 -1.83 -8.15 6.44
CA TYR A 91 -0.59 -8.40 7.20
C TYR A 91 0.37 -7.21 7.15
N GLU A 92 0.61 -6.66 5.97
CA GLU A 92 1.45 -5.48 5.80
C GLU A 92 0.88 -4.30 6.60
N THR A 93 -0.42 -4.05 6.52
CA THR A 93 -1.10 -2.95 7.23
C THR A 93 -0.97 -3.09 8.74
N PHE A 94 -1.24 -4.28 9.28
CA PHE A 94 -1.21 -4.50 10.73
C PHE A 94 0.22 -4.46 11.27
N ILE A 95 1.19 -5.11 10.62
CA ILE A 95 2.59 -5.10 11.05
C ILE A 95 3.16 -3.67 10.95
N HIS A 96 2.93 -2.97 9.84
CA HIS A 96 3.38 -1.58 9.67
C HIS A 96 2.78 -0.66 10.74
N GLY A 97 1.45 -0.67 10.90
CA GLY A 97 0.77 0.16 11.89
C GLY A 97 1.14 -0.17 13.34
N MET A 98 1.49 -1.43 13.63
CA MET A 98 2.04 -1.84 14.92
C MET A 98 3.46 -1.31 15.17
N SER A 99 4.33 -1.38 14.16
CA SER A 99 5.71 -0.92 14.29
C SER A 99 5.83 0.58 14.60
N HIS A 100 4.83 1.39 14.22
CA HIS A 100 4.77 2.82 14.54
C HIS A 100 4.93 3.15 16.03
N GLN A 101 4.55 2.24 16.94
CA GLN A 101 4.78 2.39 18.38
C GLN A 101 6.27 2.50 18.74
N LYS A 102 7.15 1.86 17.97
CA LYS A 102 8.57 1.69 18.31
C LYS A 102 9.53 2.48 17.43
N VAL A 103 9.12 2.92 16.24
CA VAL A 103 10.05 3.53 15.28
C VAL A 103 10.08 5.05 15.32
N VAL A 104 11.23 5.65 14.99
CA VAL A 104 11.36 7.07 14.65
C VAL A 104 11.09 7.21 13.15
N ALA A 105 10.10 8.01 12.77
CA ALA A 105 9.78 8.32 11.38
C ALA A 105 9.13 9.71 11.32
N ASP A 106 9.43 10.47 10.26
CA ASP A 106 8.91 11.84 10.09
C ASP A 106 7.38 11.87 9.92
N GLN A 107 6.80 10.79 9.37
CA GLN A 107 5.37 10.60 9.22
C GLN A 107 5.00 9.15 9.52
N LYS A 108 3.85 8.96 10.17
CA LYS A 108 3.28 7.67 10.55
C LYS A 108 1.78 7.68 10.26
N TRP A 109 1.32 6.84 9.34
CA TRP A 109 -0.09 6.77 8.95
C TRP A 109 -0.75 5.50 9.44
N GLY A 110 -1.83 5.64 10.19
CA GLY A 110 -2.43 4.53 10.93
C GLY A 110 -1.63 4.17 12.18
N PHE A 111 -2.28 3.49 13.11
CA PHE A 111 -1.67 3.04 14.34
C PHE A 111 -2.45 1.85 14.90
N TYR A 112 -1.72 0.84 15.33
CA TYR A 112 -2.23 -0.26 16.12
C TYR A 112 -1.28 -0.44 17.29
N GLY A 113 -1.73 -0.22 18.53
CA GLY A 113 -0.89 -0.54 19.70
C GLY A 113 -0.37 -1.99 19.64
N ILE A 114 0.92 -2.18 19.91
CA ILE A 114 1.52 -3.51 20.01
C ILE A 114 0.91 -4.21 21.22
N ASN A 115 0.32 -5.39 21.00
CA ASN A 115 -0.30 -6.20 22.03
C ASN A 115 -0.07 -7.68 21.71
N GLN A 116 0.21 -8.52 22.71
CA GLN A 116 0.48 -9.94 22.48
C GLN A 116 -0.70 -10.68 21.83
N LYS A 117 -1.94 -10.31 22.16
CA LYS A 117 -3.13 -10.89 21.49
C LYS A 117 -3.10 -10.63 19.98
N ARG A 118 -2.66 -9.45 19.53
CA ARG A 118 -2.54 -9.12 18.10
C ARG A 118 -1.43 -9.92 17.44
N ILE A 119 -0.27 -10.02 18.08
CA ILE A 119 0.88 -10.77 17.56
C ILE A 119 0.51 -12.25 17.41
N ASP A 120 -0.05 -12.85 18.45
CA ASP A 120 -0.48 -14.24 18.45
C ASP A 120 -1.57 -14.49 17.41
N TRP A 121 -2.56 -13.60 17.32
CA TRP A 121 -3.65 -13.72 16.34
C TRP A 121 -3.14 -13.64 14.89
N LEU A 122 -2.17 -12.77 14.59
CA LEU A 122 -1.55 -12.71 13.26
C LEU A 122 -0.76 -13.99 12.95
N LEU A 123 0.02 -14.51 13.91
CA LEU A 123 0.78 -15.76 13.76
C LEU A 123 -0.14 -16.96 13.50
N GLU A 124 -1.23 -17.09 14.25
CA GLU A 124 -2.24 -18.12 14.01
C GLU A 124 -2.91 -17.98 12.65
N GLY A 125 -3.08 -16.74 12.16
CA GLY A 125 -3.62 -16.51 10.83
C GLY A 125 -2.67 -16.97 9.71
N LEU A 126 -1.35 -16.91 9.92
CA LEU A 126 -0.38 -17.37 8.91
C LEU A 126 -0.43 -18.88 8.69
N GLU A 127 -1.01 -19.64 9.62
CA GLU A 127 -1.28 -21.07 9.44
C GLU A 127 -2.53 -21.35 8.58
N LYS A 128 -3.36 -20.32 8.33
CA LYS A 128 -4.69 -20.45 7.71
C LYS A 128 -4.81 -19.69 6.39
N ALA A 129 -4.10 -18.57 6.26
CA ALA A 129 -4.12 -17.71 5.08
C ALA A 129 -3.00 -18.09 4.11
N ASP A 130 -3.28 -18.04 2.81
CA ASP A 130 -2.28 -18.20 1.75
C ASP A 130 -1.72 -16.83 1.36
N VAL A 131 -0.51 -16.51 1.84
CA VAL A 131 0.14 -15.21 1.62
C VAL A 131 1.57 -15.38 1.11
N GLU A 132 1.93 -14.65 0.05
CA GLU A 132 3.22 -14.82 -0.67
C GLU A 132 4.45 -14.49 0.20
N ARG A 133 4.29 -13.64 1.22
CA ARG A 133 5.35 -13.15 2.12
C ARG A 133 5.28 -13.74 3.52
N GLU A 134 4.62 -14.89 3.69
CA GLU A 134 4.39 -15.55 4.99
C GLU A 134 5.68 -15.64 5.84
N ALA A 135 6.77 -16.12 5.25
CA ALA A 135 8.04 -16.29 5.97
C ALA A 135 8.60 -14.97 6.53
N THR A 136 8.41 -13.85 5.82
CA THR A 136 8.84 -12.54 6.30
C THR A 136 7.96 -12.07 7.46
N PHE A 137 6.63 -12.18 7.31
CA PHE A 137 5.69 -11.80 8.38
C PHE A 137 5.91 -12.64 9.65
N ARG A 138 6.05 -13.96 9.49
CA ARG A 138 6.34 -14.90 10.58
C ARG A 138 7.63 -14.54 11.31
N SER A 139 8.70 -14.27 10.57
CA SER A 139 10.00 -13.90 11.16
C SER A 139 9.91 -12.64 12.04
N ILE A 140 9.21 -11.60 11.56
CA ILE A 140 8.98 -10.36 12.31
C ILE A 140 8.15 -10.63 13.56
N LEU A 141 6.98 -11.28 13.40
CA LEU A 141 6.04 -11.52 14.48
C LEU A 141 6.61 -12.44 15.57
N GLU A 142 7.42 -13.45 15.21
CA GLU A 142 8.08 -14.32 16.18
C GLU A 142 9.14 -13.60 17.03
N ARG A 143 9.85 -12.60 16.48
CA ARG A 143 10.73 -11.73 17.26
C ARG A 143 9.93 -10.87 18.23
N TRP A 144 8.90 -10.19 17.71
CA TRP A 144 8.05 -9.31 18.52
C TRP A 144 7.32 -10.07 19.64
N LYS A 145 6.89 -11.31 19.37
CA LYS A 145 6.30 -12.21 20.38
C LYS A 145 7.24 -12.44 21.57
N LYS A 146 8.55 -12.52 21.32
CA LYS A 146 9.60 -12.67 22.35
C LYS A 146 9.98 -11.34 23.01
N GLY A 147 9.33 -10.24 22.63
CA GLY A 147 9.68 -8.88 23.07
C GLY A 147 10.95 -8.33 22.42
N ASP A 148 11.45 -8.98 21.37
CA ASP A 148 12.62 -8.51 20.63
C ASP A 148 12.18 -7.47 19.58
N PHE A 149 12.41 -6.20 19.92
CA PHE A 149 12.19 -5.05 19.03
C PHE A 149 13.51 -4.41 18.61
N SER A 150 14.64 -5.11 18.74
CA SER A 150 15.98 -4.55 18.48
C SER A 150 16.21 -4.11 17.04
N GLN A 151 15.38 -4.58 16.10
CA GLN A 151 15.45 -4.30 14.66
C GLN A 151 14.07 -3.83 14.11
N VAL A 152 13.20 -3.28 14.97
CA VAL A 152 11.82 -2.94 14.60
C VAL A 152 11.70 -1.86 13.53
N ASP A 153 12.72 -1.00 13.39
CA ASP A 153 12.83 -0.03 12.29
C ASP A 153 13.19 -0.68 10.95
N GLU A 154 14.02 -1.72 10.96
CA GLU A 154 14.26 -2.59 9.80
C GLU A 154 13.02 -3.40 9.43
N ASP A 155 12.30 -3.92 10.43
CA ASP A 155 11.03 -4.63 10.25
C ASP A 155 9.99 -3.71 9.60
N HIS A 156 9.81 -2.50 10.16
CA HIS A 156 8.97 -1.45 9.58
C HIS A 156 9.36 -1.17 8.13
N ASN A 157 10.65 -0.92 7.88
CA ASN A 157 11.13 -0.53 6.55
C ASN A 157 11.02 -1.66 5.51
N THR A 158 11.05 -2.91 5.97
CA THR A 158 10.78 -4.08 5.13
C THR A 158 9.34 -4.05 4.62
N ILE A 159 8.37 -3.84 5.51
CA ILE A 159 6.95 -3.75 5.15
C ILE A 159 6.65 -2.48 4.36
N TRP A 160 7.17 -1.33 4.79
CA TRP A 160 7.07 -0.06 4.09
C TRP A 160 7.53 -0.15 2.63
N LYS A 161 8.62 -0.89 2.36
CA LYS A 161 9.11 -1.14 1.01
C LYS A 161 8.18 -2.05 0.21
N MET A 162 7.59 -3.06 0.83
CA MET A 162 6.58 -3.94 0.18
C MET A 162 5.36 -3.13 -0.28
N GLN A 163 4.94 -2.15 0.54
CA GLN A 163 3.86 -1.22 0.23
C GLN A 163 4.24 -0.11 -0.78
N GLY A 164 5.46 -0.13 -1.33
CA GLY A 164 5.92 0.89 -2.28
C GLY A 164 6.11 2.28 -1.65
N GLY A 165 6.40 2.33 -0.35
CA GLY A 165 6.50 3.57 0.42
C GLY A 165 7.54 4.55 -0.13
N THR A 166 7.21 5.83 -0.05
CA THR A 166 8.07 6.97 -0.42
C THR A 166 8.25 7.98 0.71
N ILE A 167 7.29 8.02 1.64
CA ILE A 167 7.22 8.91 2.80
C ILE A 167 7.10 8.04 4.06
N GLY A 168 7.68 8.49 5.18
CA GLY A 168 7.53 7.80 6.47
C GLY A 168 8.50 6.65 6.72
N LYS A 169 9.62 6.56 5.97
CA LYS A 169 10.67 5.60 6.26
C LYS A 169 11.21 5.79 7.69
N ALA A 170 11.37 4.70 8.43
CA ALA A 170 11.96 4.74 9.76
C ALA A 170 13.47 5.03 9.70
N THR A 171 13.94 5.89 10.62
CA THR A 171 15.34 6.33 10.75
C THR A 171 16.00 5.85 12.05
N GLY A 172 15.24 5.14 12.89
CA GLY A 172 15.74 4.55 14.12
C GLY A 172 14.62 4.03 15.01
N ILE A 173 14.98 3.69 16.25
CA ILE A 173 14.08 3.18 17.28
C ILE A 173 13.87 4.25 18.35
N LEU A 174 12.62 4.43 18.78
CA LEU A 174 12.25 5.36 19.85
C LEU A 174 12.91 4.93 21.16
N SER A 175 13.36 5.91 21.94
CA SER A 175 13.64 5.68 23.36
C SER A 175 12.35 5.36 24.12
N SER A 176 12.45 4.77 25.31
CA SER A 176 11.28 4.50 26.14
C SER A 176 10.48 5.77 26.48
N GLU A 177 11.15 6.92 26.59
CA GLU A 177 10.49 8.21 26.82
C GLU A 177 9.71 8.66 25.57
N GLN A 178 10.34 8.60 24.39
CA GLN A 178 9.70 8.98 23.13
C GLN A 178 8.54 8.04 22.77
N GLU A 179 8.66 6.74 23.05
CA GLU A 179 7.56 5.79 22.89
C GLU A 179 6.37 6.17 23.78
N ARG A 180 6.63 6.49 25.06
CA ARG A 180 5.59 6.91 26.00
C ARG A 180 4.90 8.20 25.56
N GLU A 181 5.67 9.19 25.10
CA GLU A 181 5.12 10.43 24.54
C GLU A 181 4.26 10.14 23.31
N TYR A 182 4.75 9.27 22.41
CA TYR A 182 4.00 8.85 21.23
C TYR A 182 2.68 8.17 21.61
N LEU A 183 2.68 7.21 22.53
CA LEU A 183 1.46 6.54 23.01
C LEU A 183 0.47 7.49 23.67
N ASN A 184 0.95 8.48 24.43
CA ASN A 184 0.07 9.49 25.03
C ASN A 184 -0.55 10.42 23.99
N SER A 185 0.15 10.69 22.87
CA SER A 185 -0.41 11.46 21.75
C SER A 185 -1.51 10.72 20.96
N LYS A 186 -1.73 9.44 21.28
CA LYS A 186 -2.69 8.53 20.64
C LYS A 186 -3.91 8.22 21.51
N LYS A 187 -4.02 8.81 22.70
CA LYS A 187 -5.21 8.74 23.57
C LYS A 187 -6.16 9.89 23.26
#